data_AF-A0A2L0CWQ7-F1
#
_entry.id   AF-A0A2L0CWQ7-F1
#
_cell.length_a   1.000
_cell.length_b   1.000
_cell.length_c   1.000
_cell.angle_alpha   90.00
_cell.angle_beta   90.00
_cell.angle_gamma   90.00
#
_symmetry.space_group_name_H-M   'P 1'
#
loop_
_entity.id
_entity.type
_entity.pdbx_description
1 polymer ?
#
loop_
_entity_poly.entity_id
_entity_poly.type
_entity_poly.pdbx_seq_one_letter_code
_entity_poly.pdbx_strand_id
1 'polypeptide(L)'
;HPERPIVFLSACYFLVSVGYLIRVGVGHDKVACDGFQHNLIIQYSSTGASLCSLVFLLIYFFGMASSIWWVVLSFTWFLAAGLKWGNEAIASYAQYFHLAAWLIPTLQTVGVLLSGAVDGDPVSGICYVGNMNMDNLRTFVLAPLFIYLVIGTTFLVAGFTSLFRIRNVIRKQGGAGAGSKADKLEKLMIRIGIFSVLYTVPASIVIGCHLYENAFHEEWLYSAACTCTESGLIVPKSRPIYSVLMLKYFMALAVGITSGVWIWT
;
A
#
# COMPACT_ATOMS: atom_id res chain seq x y z
N HIS A 1 -2.71 14.65 -18.10
CA HIS A 1 -1.32 14.58 -17.59
C HIS A 1 -1.10 13.25 -16.87
N PRO A 2 -0.58 12.23 -17.55
CA PRO A 2 -0.40 10.88 -17.02
C PRO A 2 0.60 10.82 -15.86
N GLU A 3 1.48 11.82 -15.68
CA GLU A 3 2.40 11.88 -14.53
C GLU A 3 1.77 12.40 -13.22
N ARG A 4 0.61 13.08 -13.25
CA ARG A 4 0.02 13.70 -12.04
C ARG A 4 -0.25 12.73 -10.89
N PRO A 5 -0.73 11.50 -11.10
CA PRO A 5 -0.90 10.53 -10.02
C PRO A 5 0.38 10.25 -9.21
N ILE A 6 1.57 10.37 -9.82
CA ILE A 6 2.85 10.14 -9.15
C ILE A 6 3.11 11.19 -8.05
N VAL A 7 2.65 12.43 -8.25
CA VAL A 7 2.76 13.51 -7.25
C VAL A 7 1.93 13.17 -6.02
N PHE A 8 0.68 12.75 -6.22
CA PHE A 8 -0.22 12.38 -5.11
C PHE A 8 0.24 11.10 -4.40
N LEU A 9 0.77 10.13 -5.14
CA LEU A 9 1.38 8.93 -4.58
C LEU A 9 2.57 9.30 -3.68
N SER A 10 3.44 10.21 -4.13
CA SER A 10 4.58 10.69 -3.34
C SER A 10 4.13 11.43 -2.08
N ALA A 11 3.09 12.26 -2.19
CA ALA A 11 2.50 12.96 -1.04
C ALA A 11 1.89 11.98 -0.01
N CYS A 12 1.25 10.90 -0.48
CA CYS A 12 0.73 9.85 0.40
C CYS A 12 1.87 9.16 1.16
N TYR A 13 2.94 8.74 0.48
CA TYR A 13 4.08 8.09 1.15
C TYR A 13 4.85 9.02 2.09
N PHE A 14 4.88 10.32 1.81
CA PHE A 14 5.40 11.30 2.75
C PHE A 14 4.60 11.28 4.06
N LEU A 15 3.27 11.32 3.99
CA LEU A 15 2.40 11.31 5.18
C LEU A 15 2.42 9.96 5.91
N VAL A 16 2.51 8.84 5.19
CA VAL A 16 2.76 7.51 5.79
C VAL A 16 4.08 7.54 6.56
N SER A 17 5.15 8.11 5.99
CA SER A 17 6.45 8.22 6.65
C SER A 17 6.37 9.07 7.92
N VAL A 18 5.63 10.18 7.89
CA VAL A 18 5.36 10.99 9.10
C VAL A 18 4.67 10.14 10.17
N GLY A 19 3.69 9.32 9.80
CA GLY A 19 3.04 8.38 10.73
C GLY A 19 4.04 7.46 11.45
N TYR A 20 4.97 6.85 10.72
CA TYR A 20 6.03 6.02 11.30
C TYR A 20 7.07 6.80 12.13
N LEU A 21 7.26 8.10 11.88
CA LEU A 21 8.20 8.95 12.62
C LEU A 21 7.61 9.46 13.94
N ILE A 22 6.29 9.57 14.08
CA ILE A 22 5.65 10.03 15.32
C ILE A 22 6.06 9.16 16.52
N ARG A 23 6.11 7.83 16.35
CA ARG A 23 6.57 6.91 17.42
C ARG A 23 8.01 7.17 17.85
N VAL A 24 8.87 7.66 16.94
CA VAL A 24 10.28 7.96 17.23
C VAL A 24 10.41 9.21 18.09
N GLY A 25 9.59 10.23 17.81
CA GLY A 25 9.60 11.49 18.57
C GLY A 25 8.90 11.40 19.92
N VAL A 26 7.77 10.68 20.00
CA VAL A 26 6.90 10.65 21.19
C VAL A 26 7.15 9.42 22.08
N GLY A 27 7.68 8.34 21.51
CA GLY A 27 7.86 7.04 22.15
C GLY A 27 6.75 6.05 21.78
N HIS A 28 7.11 4.77 21.61
CA HIS A 28 6.16 3.71 21.23
C HIS A 28 5.08 3.49 22.29
N ASP A 29 5.44 3.58 23.57
CA ASP A 29 4.56 3.42 24.72
C ASP A 29 3.34 4.35 24.68
N LYS A 30 3.56 5.62 24.31
CA LYS A 30 2.48 6.63 24.24
C LYS A 30 1.60 6.50 23.00
N VAL A 31 2.06 5.77 21.98
CA VAL A 31 1.36 5.61 20.71
C VAL A 31 0.55 4.33 20.69
N ALA A 32 1.13 3.20 21.10
CA ALA A 32 0.54 1.87 20.89
C ALA A 32 0.14 1.15 22.19
N CYS A 33 0.42 1.72 23.37
CA CYS A 33 0.06 1.13 24.65
C CYS A 33 -0.91 2.02 25.44
N ASP A 34 -1.73 1.37 26.26
CA ASP A 34 -2.59 1.99 27.26
C ASP A 34 -2.19 1.50 28.67
N GLY A 35 -2.37 2.35 29.68
CA GLY A 35 -2.06 2.04 31.08
C GLY A 35 -1.02 2.93 31.76
N PHE A 36 -0.88 2.76 33.08
CA PHE A 36 0.04 3.52 33.93
C PHE A 36 1.30 2.70 34.27
N GLN A 37 2.46 3.23 33.84
CA GLN A 37 3.86 2.99 34.27
C GLN A 37 4.37 1.54 34.40
N HIS A 38 3.69 0.63 35.10
CA HIS A 38 4.08 -0.78 35.27
C HIS A 38 3.12 -1.80 34.64
N ASN A 39 1.92 -1.40 34.20
CA ASN A 39 0.97 -2.27 33.50
C ASN A 39 0.64 -1.70 32.11
N LEU A 40 1.65 -1.53 31.26
CA LEU A 40 1.42 -1.16 29.86
C LEU A 40 0.83 -2.36 29.12
N ILE A 41 -0.38 -2.17 28.59
CA ILE A 41 -1.09 -3.16 27.78
C ILE A 41 -1.18 -2.60 26.37
N ILE A 42 -1.10 -3.46 25.36
CA ILE A 42 -1.30 -3.06 23.97
C ILE A 42 -2.68 -2.44 23.82
N GLN A 43 -2.81 -1.35 23.07
CA GLN A 43 -4.10 -0.74 22.80
C GLN A 43 -4.93 -1.67 21.90
N TYR A 44 -6.00 -2.28 22.42
CA TYR A 44 -6.85 -3.22 21.66
C TYR A 44 -8.00 -2.55 20.91
N SER A 45 -8.38 -1.35 21.34
CA SER A 45 -9.44 -0.57 20.70
C SER A 45 -9.20 0.91 20.98
N SER A 46 -9.09 1.71 19.93
CA SER A 46 -9.05 3.17 20.04
C SER A 46 -10.38 3.75 19.56
N THR A 47 -11.23 4.15 20.50
CA THR A 47 -12.48 4.86 20.20
C THR A 47 -12.30 6.35 20.53
N GLY A 48 -11.97 7.17 19.52
CA GLY A 48 -11.89 8.62 19.65
C GLY A 48 -10.58 9.24 19.18
N ALA A 49 -10.40 10.53 19.52
CA ALA A 49 -9.20 11.29 19.15
C ALA A 49 -8.05 10.98 20.11
N SER A 50 -7.05 10.25 19.61
CA SER A 50 -5.84 9.85 20.35
C SER A 50 -4.62 9.91 19.43
N LEU A 51 -3.41 9.81 20.00
CA LEU A 51 -2.18 9.69 19.21
C LEU A 51 -2.18 8.39 18.38
N CYS A 52 -2.73 7.31 18.92
CA CYS A 52 -2.96 6.05 18.23
C CYS A 52 -3.83 6.26 16.97
N SER A 53 -4.99 6.91 17.12
CA SER A 53 -5.89 7.22 16.01
C SER A 53 -5.22 8.13 14.97
N LEU A 54 -4.41 9.10 15.38
CA LEU A 54 -3.66 9.96 14.44
C LEU A 54 -2.63 9.17 13.62
N VAL A 55 -1.86 8.29 14.27
CA VAL A 55 -0.88 7.43 13.59
C VAL A 55 -1.59 6.45 12.66
N PHE A 56 -2.69 5.83 13.10
CA PHE A 56 -3.55 5.01 12.26
C PHE A 56 -4.03 5.78 11.02
N LEU A 57 -4.57 6.99 11.19
CA LEU A 57 -5.02 7.82 10.08
C LEU A 57 -3.87 8.11 9.10
N LEU A 58 -2.69 8.51 9.59
CA LEU A 58 -1.56 8.82 8.72
C LEU A 58 -1.07 7.61 7.92
N ILE A 59 -1.07 6.41 8.51
CA ILE A 59 -0.54 5.22 7.87
C ILE A 59 -1.61 4.54 7.00
N TYR A 60 -2.80 4.31 7.54
CA TYR A 60 -3.87 3.57 6.86
C TYR A 60 -4.52 4.38 5.74
N PHE A 61 -5.01 5.60 6.01
CA PHE A 61 -5.71 6.39 5.01
C PHE A 61 -4.81 6.71 3.82
N PHE A 62 -3.61 7.22 4.07
CA PHE A 62 -2.67 7.55 2.99
C PHE A 62 -2.07 6.30 2.34
N GLY A 63 -1.91 5.18 3.06
CA GLY A 63 -1.55 3.89 2.48
C GLY A 63 -2.59 3.41 1.47
N MET A 64 -3.87 3.41 1.85
CA MET A 64 -4.98 3.05 0.96
C MET A 64 -5.12 4.02 -0.21
N ALA A 65 -5.02 5.32 0.04
CA ALA A 65 -5.04 6.33 -1.02
C ALA A 65 -3.90 6.15 -2.02
N SER A 66 -2.69 5.81 -1.56
CA SER A 66 -1.55 5.54 -2.44
C SER A 66 -1.81 4.36 -3.37
N SER A 67 -2.47 3.31 -2.88
CA SER A 67 -2.83 2.13 -3.67
C SER A 67 -3.83 2.46 -4.76
N ILE A 68 -4.82 3.31 -4.46
CA ILE A 68 -5.79 3.77 -5.47
C ILE A 68 -5.13 4.72 -6.47
N TRP A 69 -4.23 5.60 -6.03
CA TRP A 69 -3.44 6.44 -6.95
C TRP A 69 -2.60 5.60 -7.91
N TRP A 70 -2.07 4.46 -7.47
CA TRP A 70 -1.41 3.50 -8.35
C TRP A 70 -2.37 2.83 -9.34
N VAL A 71 -3.60 2.48 -8.93
CA VAL A 71 -4.63 1.98 -9.86
C VAL A 71 -4.99 3.05 -10.90
N VAL A 72 -5.16 4.30 -10.49
CA VAL A 72 -5.41 5.44 -11.39
C VAL A 72 -4.23 5.64 -12.35
N LEU A 73 -2.99 5.54 -11.86
CA LEU A 73 -1.79 5.60 -12.71
C LEU A 73 -1.80 4.49 -13.76
N SER A 74 -2.07 3.26 -13.36
CA SER A 74 -2.15 2.09 -14.25
C SER A 74 -3.26 2.25 -15.29
N PHE A 75 -4.43 2.75 -14.87
CA PHE A 75 -5.56 3.01 -15.75
C PHE A 75 -5.28 4.12 -16.78
N THR A 76 -4.79 5.27 -16.31
CA THR A 76 -4.45 6.40 -17.20
C THR A 76 -3.30 6.06 -18.14
N TRP A 77 -2.35 5.24 -17.69
CA TRP A 77 -1.32 4.67 -18.56
C TRP A 77 -1.92 3.77 -19.63
N PHE A 78 -2.85 2.86 -19.29
CA PHE A 78 -3.57 2.05 -20.28
C PHE A 78 -4.36 2.91 -21.29
N LEU A 79 -5.07 3.96 -20.85
CA LEU A 79 -5.78 4.87 -21.74
C LEU A 79 -4.84 5.57 -22.73
N ALA A 80 -3.69 6.04 -22.24
CA ALA A 80 -2.68 6.66 -23.08
C ALA A 80 -2.03 5.65 -24.04
N ALA A 81 -1.65 4.47 -23.55
CA ALA A 81 -0.86 3.46 -24.24
C ALA A 81 -1.66 2.59 -25.21
N GLY A 82 -2.82 2.11 -24.76
CA GLY A 82 -3.68 1.23 -25.53
C GLY A 82 -4.69 1.98 -26.37
N LEU A 83 -5.36 2.99 -25.80
CA LEU A 83 -6.43 3.72 -26.48
C LEU A 83 -5.97 5.03 -27.12
N LYS A 84 -4.67 5.37 -27.00
CA LYS A 84 -4.06 6.59 -27.57
C LYS A 84 -4.77 7.88 -27.14
N TRP A 85 -5.34 7.91 -25.94
CA TRP A 85 -5.99 9.11 -25.42
C TRP A 85 -4.98 10.25 -25.26
N GLY A 86 -5.37 11.45 -25.70
CA GLY A 86 -4.59 12.67 -25.52
C GLY A 86 -4.58 13.14 -24.07
N ASN A 87 -3.59 13.96 -23.72
CA ASN A 87 -3.45 14.53 -22.37
C ASN A 87 -4.65 15.34 -21.91
N GLU A 88 -5.31 16.05 -22.84
CA GLU A 88 -6.52 16.85 -22.60
C GLU A 88 -7.73 15.96 -22.30
N ALA A 89 -7.90 14.86 -23.04
CA ALA A 89 -8.95 13.88 -22.80
C ALA A 89 -8.79 13.23 -21.43
N ILE A 90 -7.57 12.90 -20.98
CA ILE A 90 -7.37 12.37 -19.62
C ILE A 90 -7.61 13.47 -18.57
N ALA A 91 -7.23 14.72 -18.85
CA ALA A 91 -7.38 15.83 -17.93
C ALA A 91 -8.85 16.20 -17.66
N SER A 92 -9.75 16.04 -18.65
CA SER A 92 -11.18 16.32 -18.46
C SER A 92 -11.85 15.37 -17.45
N TYR A 93 -11.31 14.15 -17.26
CA TYR A 93 -11.80 13.19 -16.26
C TYR A 93 -11.09 13.26 -14.90
N ALA A 94 -10.16 14.21 -14.71
CA ALA A 94 -9.35 14.28 -13.49
C ALA A 94 -10.19 14.36 -12.21
N GLN A 95 -11.32 15.06 -12.24
CA GLN A 95 -12.23 15.19 -11.09
C GLN A 95 -12.74 13.83 -10.60
N TYR A 96 -13.07 12.90 -11.50
CA TYR A 96 -13.51 11.55 -11.14
C TYR A 96 -12.39 10.73 -10.52
N PHE A 97 -11.16 10.86 -11.02
CA PHE A 97 -9.99 10.19 -10.43
C PHE A 97 -9.71 10.67 -9.01
N HIS A 98 -9.78 11.99 -8.78
CA HIS A 98 -9.64 12.57 -7.45
C HIS A 98 -10.75 12.11 -6.50
N LEU A 99 -12.00 12.12 -6.97
CA LEU A 99 -13.12 11.67 -6.16
C LEU A 99 -12.93 10.21 -5.71
N ALA A 100 -12.60 9.30 -6.63
CA ALA A 100 -12.36 7.90 -6.30
C ALA A 100 -11.17 7.72 -5.34
N ALA A 101 -10.05 8.39 -5.63
CA ALA A 101 -8.81 8.24 -4.86
C ALA A 101 -8.91 8.75 -3.42
N TRP A 102 -9.81 9.69 -3.12
CA TRP A 102 -9.99 10.22 -1.76
C TRP A 102 -11.23 9.67 -1.06
N LEU A 103 -12.33 9.44 -1.78
CA LEU A 103 -13.57 8.97 -1.17
C LEU A 103 -13.47 7.52 -0.72
N ILE A 104 -12.90 6.63 -1.54
CA ILE A 104 -12.81 5.21 -1.20
C ILE A 104 -11.99 4.99 0.09
N PRO A 105 -10.76 5.54 0.25
CA PRO A 105 -10.01 5.41 1.49
C PRO A 105 -10.71 6.08 2.68
N THR A 106 -11.45 7.17 2.45
CA THR A 106 -12.25 7.81 3.50
C THR A 106 -13.31 6.85 4.02
N LEU A 107 -14.08 6.22 3.13
CA LEU A 107 -15.12 5.25 3.52
C LEU A 107 -14.52 4.03 4.22
N GLN A 108 -13.38 3.51 3.73
CA GLN A 108 -12.66 2.42 4.39
C GLN A 108 -12.23 2.82 5.81
N THR A 109 -11.65 4.00 5.96
CA THR A 109 -11.15 4.52 7.24
C THR A 109 -12.29 4.72 8.25
N VAL A 110 -13.41 5.29 7.79
CA VAL A 110 -14.63 5.43 8.61
C VAL A 110 -15.15 4.05 9.04
N GLY A 111 -15.16 3.06 8.13
CA GLY A 111 -15.56 1.69 8.45
C GLY A 111 -14.70 1.08 9.56
N VAL A 112 -13.36 1.25 9.48
CA VAL A 112 -12.44 0.79 10.54
C VAL A 112 -12.73 1.47 11.87
N LEU A 113 -12.88 2.80 11.89
CA LEU A 113 -13.13 3.55 13.11
C LEU A 113 -14.47 3.18 13.76
N LEU A 114 -15.53 3.01 12.96
CA LEU A 114 -16.85 2.60 13.47
C LEU A 114 -16.84 1.18 14.03
N SER A 115 -15.98 0.30 13.51
CA SER A 115 -15.80 -1.06 14.02
C SER A 115 -14.93 -1.14 15.27
N GLY A 116 -14.30 -0.03 15.70
CA GLY A 116 -13.38 -0.03 16.85
C GLY A 116 -12.16 -0.93 16.65
N ALA A 117 -11.79 -1.21 15.39
CA ALA A 117 -10.78 -2.20 14.98
C ALA A 117 -9.34 -1.66 14.96
N VAL A 118 -9.12 -0.44 15.45
CA VAL A 118 -7.79 0.16 15.55
C VAL A 118 -7.08 -0.36 16.79
N ASP A 119 -5.96 -1.04 16.57
CA ASP A 119 -5.15 -1.67 17.59
C ASP A 119 -3.65 -1.33 17.45
N GLY A 120 -2.93 -1.43 18.56
CA GLY A 120 -1.48 -1.23 18.63
C GLY A 120 -0.73 -2.45 18.10
N ASP A 121 0.33 -2.19 17.34
CA ASP A 121 1.26 -3.21 16.87
C ASP A 121 2.39 -3.40 17.90
N PRO A 122 2.54 -4.60 18.50
CA PRO A 122 3.59 -4.85 19.50
C PRO A 122 5.02 -4.82 18.94
N VAL A 123 5.20 -4.98 17.62
CA VAL A 123 6.52 -5.04 16.99
C VAL A 123 6.96 -3.66 16.54
N SER A 124 6.07 -2.93 15.88
CA SER A 124 6.41 -1.59 15.37
C SER A 124 5.96 -0.47 16.30
N GLY A 125 5.15 -0.69 17.33
CA GLY A 125 4.75 0.39 18.24
C GLY A 125 4.01 1.54 17.55
N ILE A 126 3.31 1.22 16.46
CA ILE A 126 2.35 2.10 15.78
C ILE A 126 0.94 1.58 16.05
N CYS A 127 -0.07 2.35 15.67
CA CYS A 127 -1.44 1.85 15.59
C CYS A 127 -1.82 1.59 14.14
N TYR A 128 -2.46 0.44 13.92
CA TYR A 128 -2.98 0.03 12.63
C TYR A 128 -4.29 -0.75 12.83
N VAL A 129 -4.83 -1.37 11.78
CA VAL A 129 -6.01 -2.23 11.87
C VAL A 129 -5.61 -3.68 11.68
N GLY A 130 -6.16 -4.56 12.52
CA GLY A 130 -5.99 -6.00 12.37
C GLY A 130 -4.64 -6.53 12.82
N ASN A 131 -3.99 -5.87 13.79
CA ASN A 131 -2.77 -6.41 14.40
C ASN A 131 -3.09 -7.58 15.34
N MET A 132 -4.20 -7.51 16.08
CA MET A 132 -4.63 -8.51 17.07
C MET A 132 -5.85 -9.31 16.61
N ASN A 133 -6.60 -8.82 15.61
CA ASN A 133 -7.77 -9.49 15.07
C ASN A 133 -7.60 -9.75 13.56
N MET A 134 -7.48 -11.01 13.18
CA MET A 134 -7.23 -11.42 11.80
C MET A 134 -8.46 -11.24 10.87
N ASP A 135 -9.68 -11.21 11.41
CA ASP A 135 -10.87 -10.91 10.59
C ASP A 135 -10.90 -9.45 10.16
N ASN A 136 -10.45 -8.54 11.04
CA ASN A 136 -10.25 -7.13 10.70
C ASN A 136 -9.13 -6.96 9.67
N LEU A 137 -8.02 -7.71 9.82
CA LEU A 137 -6.93 -7.72 8.83
C LEU A 137 -7.41 -8.17 7.45
N ARG A 138 -8.18 -9.26 7.39
CA ARG A 138 -8.77 -9.79 6.14
C ARG A 138 -9.66 -8.77 5.46
N THR A 139 -10.57 -8.18 6.24
CA THR A 139 -11.65 -7.32 5.73
C THR A 139 -11.14 -5.94 5.31
N PHE A 140 -10.33 -5.30 6.15
CA PHE A 140 -9.94 -3.91 5.96
C PHE A 140 -8.60 -3.74 5.23
N VAL A 141 -7.72 -4.74 5.24
CA VAL A 141 -6.38 -4.63 4.66
C VAL A 141 -6.20 -5.56 3.46
N LEU A 142 -6.29 -6.87 3.68
CA LEU A 142 -6.00 -7.86 2.63
C LEU A 142 -6.97 -7.78 1.45
N ALA A 143 -8.28 -7.78 1.71
CA ALA A 143 -9.27 -7.76 0.63
C ALA A 143 -9.16 -6.50 -0.24
N PRO A 144 -9.08 -5.26 0.30
CA PRO A 144 -8.89 -4.07 -0.52
C PRO A 144 -7.55 -4.07 -1.28
N LEU A 145 -6.44 -4.40 -0.64
CA LEU A 145 -5.13 -4.43 -1.30
C LEU A 145 -5.10 -5.44 -2.45
N PHE A 146 -5.71 -6.62 -2.25
CA PHE A 146 -5.82 -7.63 -3.30
C PHE A 146 -6.68 -7.14 -4.47
N ILE A 147 -7.84 -6.54 -4.19
CA ILE A 147 -8.71 -5.96 -5.23
C ILE A 147 -7.95 -4.88 -6.03
N TYR A 148 -7.27 -3.97 -5.34
CA TYR A 148 -6.48 -2.92 -6.00
C TYR A 148 -5.39 -3.51 -6.87
N LEU A 149 -4.62 -4.47 -6.35
CA LEU A 149 -3.55 -5.14 -7.10
C LEU A 149 -4.10 -5.82 -8.36
N VAL A 150 -5.19 -6.57 -8.27
CA VAL A 150 -5.81 -7.26 -9.42
C VAL A 150 -6.29 -6.25 -10.47
N ILE A 151 -6.97 -5.19 -10.06
CA ILE A 151 -7.47 -4.17 -11.00
C ILE A 151 -6.29 -3.46 -11.69
N GLY A 152 -5.30 -2.97 -10.93
CA GLY A 152 -4.17 -2.26 -11.50
C GLY A 152 -3.30 -3.14 -12.40
N THR A 153 -3.02 -4.38 -11.99
CA THR A 153 -2.27 -5.32 -12.83
C THR A 153 -3.01 -5.67 -14.12
N THR A 154 -4.34 -5.78 -14.09
CA THR A 154 -5.15 -5.99 -15.30
C THR A 154 -4.96 -4.84 -16.29
N PHE A 155 -5.00 -3.58 -15.83
CA PHE A 155 -4.73 -2.42 -16.70
C PHE A 155 -3.29 -2.40 -17.22
N LEU A 156 -2.30 -2.78 -16.40
CA LEU A 156 -0.92 -2.87 -16.85
C LEU A 156 -0.76 -3.92 -17.95
N VAL A 157 -1.30 -5.13 -17.77
CA VAL A 157 -1.24 -6.19 -18.79
C VAL A 157 -1.94 -5.74 -20.09
N ALA A 158 -3.12 -5.11 -19.98
CA ALA A 158 -3.84 -4.58 -21.13
C ALA A 158 -3.04 -3.48 -21.87
N GLY A 159 -2.35 -2.60 -21.14
CA GLY A 159 -1.53 -1.56 -21.76
C GLY A 159 -0.25 -2.12 -22.41
N PHE A 160 0.42 -3.08 -21.77
CA PHE A 160 1.60 -3.74 -22.36
C PHE A 160 1.24 -4.50 -23.63
N THR A 161 0.18 -5.31 -23.60
CA THR A 161 -0.28 -6.07 -24.79
C THR A 161 -0.63 -5.13 -25.95
N SER A 162 -1.26 -4.00 -25.66
CA SER A 162 -1.58 -2.98 -26.66
C SER A 162 -0.33 -2.32 -27.25
N LEU A 163 0.65 -1.94 -26.42
CA LEU A 163 1.93 -1.36 -26.88
C LEU A 163 2.73 -2.34 -27.74
N PHE A 164 2.83 -3.60 -27.32
CA PHE A 164 3.54 -4.63 -28.10
C PHE A 164 2.88 -4.90 -29.45
N ARG A 165 1.54 -4.90 -29.51
CA ARG A 165 0.79 -5.05 -30.77
C ARG A 165 1.10 -3.91 -31.74
N ILE A 166 1.06 -2.66 -31.26
CA ILE A 166 1.34 -1.48 -32.07
C ILE A 166 2.79 -1.48 -32.56
N ARG A 167 3.77 -1.74 -31.68
CA ARG A 167 5.20 -1.79 -32.05
C ARG A 167 5.51 -2.90 -33.04
N ASN A 168 4.88 -4.07 -32.92
CA ASN A 168 5.06 -5.16 -33.89
C ASN A 168 4.49 -4.83 -35.27
N VAL A 169 3.37 -4.11 -35.37
CA VAL A 169 2.81 -3.67 -36.67
C VAL A 169 3.69 -2.59 -37.30
N ILE A 170 4.12 -1.59 -36.54
CA ILE A 170 4.97 -0.49 -37.03
C ILE A 170 6.33 -1.03 -37.51
N ARG A 171 6.94 -1.95 -36.76
CA ARG A 171 8.21 -2.58 -37.14
C ARG A 171 8.10 -3.43 -38.41
N LYS A 172 6.92 -4.01 -38.69
CA LYS A 172 6.65 -4.74 -39.93
C LYS A 172 6.39 -3.83 -41.14
N GLN A 173 5.95 -2.59 -40.92
CA GLN A 173 5.65 -1.63 -41.99
C GLN A 173 6.82 -0.72 -42.37
N GLY A 174 8.04 -0.94 -41.84
CA GLY A 174 9.23 -0.19 -42.24
C GLY A 174 9.16 1.32 -41.93
N GLY A 175 8.42 1.71 -40.90
CA GLY A 175 8.04 3.10 -40.63
C GLY A 175 9.19 4.00 -40.20
N ALA A 176 9.97 4.49 -41.16
CA ALA A 176 10.72 5.72 -41.05
C ALA A 176 9.76 6.92 -41.07
N GLY A 177 9.91 7.84 -40.12
CA GLY A 177 9.30 9.18 -40.19
C GLY A 177 8.04 9.40 -39.33
N ALA A 178 8.20 9.43 -38.00
CA ALA A 178 7.28 10.15 -37.11
C ALA A 178 8.11 10.91 -36.08
N GLY A 179 7.93 12.24 -36.04
CA GLY A 179 8.90 13.20 -35.52
C GLY A 179 9.16 13.17 -34.01
N SER A 180 10.18 13.95 -33.59
CA SER A 180 10.75 13.94 -32.23
C SER A 180 9.76 14.15 -31.07
N LYS A 181 8.56 14.70 -31.33
CA LYS A 181 7.50 14.83 -30.33
C LYS A 181 6.82 13.49 -29.98
N ALA A 182 6.63 12.61 -30.95
CA ALA A 182 6.04 11.28 -30.72
C ALA A 182 7.01 10.37 -29.95
N ASP A 183 8.32 10.43 -30.28
CA ASP A 183 9.38 9.70 -29.58
C ASP A 183 9.51 10.14 -28.10
N LYS A 184 9.36 11.44 -27.81
CA LYS A 184 9.32 11.95 -26.43
C LYS A 184 8.12 11.40 -25.64
N LEU A 185 6.94 11.35 -26.25
CA LEU A 185 5.73 10.83 -25.61
C LEU A 185 5.84 9.32 -25.38
N GLU A 186 6.36 8.56 -26.34
CA GLU A 186 6.60 7.12 -26.19
C GLU A 186 7.60 6.83 -25.06
N LYS A 187 8.72 7.57 -25.00
CA LYS A 187 9.70 7.45 -23.90
C LYS A 187 9.07 7.72 -22.54
N LEU A 188 8.27 8.78 -22.42
CA LEU A 188 7.55 9.10 -21.18
C LEU A 188 6.61 7.96 -20.77
N MET A 189 5.88 7.37 -21.72
CA MET A 189 4.93 6.31 -21.45
C MET A 189 5.61 4.99 -21.06
N ILE A 190 6.69 4.60 -21.73
CA ILE A 190 7.49 3.42 -21.35
C ILE A 190 7.98 3.58 -19.91
N ARG A 191 8.50 4.77 -19.60
CA ARG A 191 8.99 5.10 -18.28
C ARG A 191 7.88 4.93 -17.22
N ILE A 192 6.68 5.49 -17.46
CA ILE A 192 5.54 5.40 -16.52
C ILE A 192 5.12 3.93 -16.33
N GLY A 193 5.17 3.14 -17.40
CA GLY A 193 4.92 1.70 -17.34
C GLY A 193 5.92 0.96 -16.45
N ILE A 194 7.22 1.24 -16.59
CA ILE A 194 8.28 0.65 -15.73
C ILE A 194 8.03 1.01 -14.27
N PHE A 195 7.76 2.28 -13.96
CA PHE A 195 7.47 2.72 -12.60
C PHE A 195 6.25 1.99 -12.01
N SER A 196 5.19 1.83 -12.81
CA SER A 196 3.97 1.14 -12.36
C SER A 196 4.19 -0.36 -12.12
N VAL A 197 5.07 -1.01 -12.89
CA VAL A 197 5.49 -2.41 -12.65
C VAL A 197 6.41 -2.52 -11.44
N LEU A 198 7.29 -1.55 -11.19
CA LEU A 198 8.12 -1.55 -9.99
C LEU A 198 7.29 -1.43 -8.71
N TYR A 199 6.12 -0.78 -8.76
CA TYR A 199 5.18 -0.73 -7.63
C TYR A 199 4.53 -2.09 -7.32
N THR A 200 4.26 -2.94 -8.33
CA THR A 200 3.55 -4.21 -8.10
C THR A 200 4.37 -5.17 -7.23
N VAL A 201 5.70 -5.11 -7.31
CA VAL A 201 6.59 -6.00 -6.56
C VAL A 201 6.48 -5.76 -5.05
N PRO A 202 6.73 -4.55 -4.49
CA PRO A 202 6.51 -4.28 -3.08
C PRO A 202 5.07 -4.54 -2.62
N ALA A 203 4.06 -4.17 -3.40
CA ALA A 203 2.65 -4.39 -3.05
C ALA A 203 2.33 -5.89 -2.90
N SER A 204 2.82 -6.73 -3.82
CA SER A 204 2.63 -8.18 -3.76
C SER A 204 3.36 -8.80 -2.56
N ILE A 205 4.56 -8.31 -2.23
CA ILE A 205 5.32 -8.77 -1.06
C ILE A 205 4.59 -8.39 0.23
N VAL A 206 4.05 -7.17 0.34
CA VAL A 206 3.27 -6.73 1.51
C VAL A 206 2.02 -7.61 1.71
N ILE A 207 1.29 -7.92 0.63
CA ILE A 207 0.16 -8.87 0.70
C ILE A 207 0.63 -10.25 1.15
N GLY A 208 1.76 -10.75 0.63
CA GLY A 208 2.37 -12.00 1.05
C GLY A 208 2.72 -12.02 2.55
N CYS A 209 3.29 -10.94 3.08
CA CYS A 209 3.56 -10.80 4.51
C CYS A 209 2.27 -10.80 5.35
N HIS A 210 1.21 -10.12 4.90
CA HIS A 210 -0.08 -10.14 5.59
C HIS A 210 -0.77 -11.51 5.53
N LEU A 211 -0.64 -12.25 4.42
CA LEU A 211 -1.13 -13.63 4.33
C LEU A 211 -0.38 -14.57 5.27
N TYR A 212 0.94 -14.38 5.40
CA TYR A 212 1.76 -15.09 6.38
C TYR A 212 1.32 -14.78 7.81
N GLU A 213 1.14 -13.50 8.16
CA GLU A 213 0.60 -13.11 9.47
C GLU A 213 -0.77 -13.77 9.70
N ASN A 214 -1.70 -13.61 8.76
CA ASN A 214 -3.04 -14.19 8.85
C ASN A 214 -3.08 -15.72 9.04
N ALA A 215 -2.12 -16.46 8.48
CA ALA A 215 -2.07 -17.92 8.56
C ALA A 215 -1.51 -18.45 9.89
N PHE A 216 -0.55 -17.74 10.48
CA PHE A 216 0.23 -18.24 11.62
C PHE A 216 0.04 -17.43 12.92
N HIS A 217 -0.69 -16.31 12.87
CA HIS A 217 -0.90 -15.43 14.02
C HIS A 217 -1.50 -16.14 15.24
N GLU A 218 -2.51 -16.99 15.04
CA GLU A 218 -3.17 -17.72 16.12
C GLU A 218 -2.21 -18.69 16.83
N GLU A 219 -1.34 -19.37 16.08
CA GLU A 219 -0.34 -20.29 16.64
C GLU A 219 0.68 -19.55 17.51
N TRP A 220 1.14 -18.37 17.07
CA TRP A 220 2.06 -17.55 17.84
C TRP A 220 1.43 -17.00 19.11
N LEU A 221 0.18 -16.51 19.02
CA LEU A 221 -0.56 -16.01 20.17
C LEU A 221 -0.80 -17.11 21.20
N TYR A 222 -1.25 -18.29 20.75
CA TYR A 222 -1.47 -19.45 21.63
C TYR A 222 -0.18 -19.86 22.34
N SER A 223 0.93 -19.97 21.59
CA SER A 223 2.24 -20.32 22.15
C SER A 223 2.80 -19.25 23.09
N ALA A 224 2.40 -17.98 22.96
CA ALA A 224 2.83 -16.89 23.83
C ALA A 224 1.98 -16.81 25.12
N ALA A 225 0.67 -17.03 25.01
CA ALA A 225 -0.28 -16.95 26.13
C ALA A 225 -0.20 -18.17 27.06
N CYS A 226 0.03 -19.37 26.52
CA CYS A 226 0.14 -20.59 27.32
C CYS A 226 1.58 -20.80 27.80
N THR A 227 1.89 -20.36 29.02
CA THR A 227 3.16 -20.65 29.71
C THR A 227 3.12 -21.93 30.54
N CYS A 228 1.97 -22.62 30.58
CA CYS A 228 1.78 -23.83 31.37
C CYS A 228 2.78 -24.92 30.95
N THR A 229 3.75 -25.19 31.81
CA THR A 229 4.64 -26.34 31.71
C THR A 229 3.92 -27.54 32.29
N GLU A 230 2.86 -28.03 31.63
CA GLU A 230 2.30 -29.31 32.03
C GLU A 230 3.26 -30.42 31.62
N SER A 231 3.91 -31.02 32.62
CA SER A 231 4.50 -32.36 32.53
C SER A 231 5.76 -32.50 31.66
N GLY A 232 6.74 -31.60 31.79
CA GLY A 232 8.12 -31.83 31.31
C GLY A 232 8.30 -31.94 29.79
N LEU A 233 7.23 -31.80 29.01
CA LEU A 233 7.26 -31.73 27.55
C LEU A 233 7.48 -30.26 27.14
N ILE A 234 8.65 -29.98 26.57
CA ILE A 234 8.93 -28.70 25.93
C ILE A 234 8.04 -28.61 24.69
N VAL A 235 6.88 -27.95 24.78
CA VAL A 235 6.09 -27.60 23.59
C VAL A 235 6.92 -26.60 22.78
N PRO A 236 7.27 -26.89 21.51
CA PRO A 236 8.05 -25.99 20.70
C PRO A 236 7.28 -24.67 20.54
N LYS A 237 7.89 -23.56 21.00
CA LYS A 237 7.27 -22.25 20.91
C LYS A 237 7.31 -21.76 19.46
N SER A 238 6.18 -21.78 18.78
CA SER A 238 6.02 -21.15 17.47
C SER A 238 6.19 -19.64 17.62
N ARG A 239 7.17 -19.07 16.91
CA ARG A 239 7.46 -17.63 16.92
C ARG A 239 7.36 -17.07 15.50
N PRO A 240 6.95 -15.80 15.34
CA PRO A 240 6.97 -15.17 14.04
C PRO A 240 8.41 -15.05 13.53
N ILE A 241 8.60 -15.30 12.23
CA ILE A 241 9.86 -15.05 11.55
C ILE A 241 10.07 -13.54 11.48
N TYR A 242 11.00 -13.03 12.28
CA TYR A 242 11.28 -11.60 12.41
C TYR A 242 11.61 -10.92 11.06
N SER A 243 12.31 -11.62 10.16
CA SER A 243 12.65 -11.08 8.84
C SER A 243 11.42 -10.81 7.97
N VAL A 244 10.35 -11.63 8.07
CA VAL A 244 9.10 -11.41 7.32
C VAL A 244 8.36 -10.18 7.84
N LEU A 245 8.34 -9.99 9.17
CA LEU A 245 7.76 -8.81 9.79
C LEU A 245 8.49 -7.54 9.37
N MET A 246 9.82 -7.54 9.41
CA MET A 246 10.62 -6.39 8.97
C MET A 246 10.47 -6.11 7.47
N LEU A 247 10.37 -7.17 6.66
CA LEU A 247 10.15 -7.07 5.22
C LEU A 247 8.83 -6.36 4.90
N LYS A 248 7.76 -6.59 5.68
CA LYS A 248 6.47 -5.89 5.53
C LYS A 248 6.65 -4.37 5.58
N TYR A 249 7.26 -3.85 6.65
CA TYR A 249 7.43 -2.40 6.83
C TYR A 249 8.39 -1.81 5.79
N PHE A 250 9.47 -2.54 5.48
CA PHE A 250 10.42 -2.12 4.45
C PHE A 250 9.74 -1.98 3.08
N MET A 251 9.01 -3.01 2.64
CA MET A 251 8.33 -3.00 1.34
C MET A 251 7.16 -2.03 1.31
N ALA A 252 6.46 -1.82 2.43
CA ALA A 252 5.44 -0.79 2.53
C ALA A 252 5.99 0.63 2.30
N LEU A 253 7.24 0.91 2.69
CA LEU A 253 7.89 2.21 2.49
C LEU A 253 8.72 2.31 1.20
N ALA A 254 9.16 1.18 0.65
CA ALA A 254 10.06 1.11 -0.51
C ALA A 254 9.52 1.87 -1.73
N VAL A 255 8.20 1.85 -1.94
CA VAL A 255 7.57 2.56 -3.05
C VAL A 255 7.81 4.08 -2.97
N GLY A 256 7.75 4.66 -1.77
CA GLY A 256 8.02 6.10 -1.59
C GLY A 256 9.44 6.50 -2.02
N ILE A 257 10.41 5.60 -1.87
CA ILE A 257 11.79 5.82 -2.33
C ILE A 257 11.82 5.83 -3.87
N THR A 258 11.13 4.89 -4.51
CA THR A 258 11.10 4.80 -5.98
C THR A 258 10.48 6.03 -6.63
N SER A 259 9.50 6.68 -6.00
CA SER A 259 8.90 7.91 -6.52
C SER A 259 9.84 9.11 -6.44
N GLY A 260 10.77 9.14 -5.47
CA GLY A 260 11.86 10.12 -5.43
C GLY A 260 12.83 9.95 -6.61
N VAL A 261 13.20 8.71 -6.93
CA VAL A 261 14.07 8.39 -8.08
C VAL A 261 13.38 8.75 -9.41
N TRP A 262 12.06 8.67 -9.48
CA TRP A 262 11.28 9.10 -10.65
C TRP A 262 11.44 10.60 -10.97
N ILE A 263 11.59 11.46 -9.97
CA ILE A 263 11.74 12.90 -10.21
C ILE A 263 13.19 13.24 -10.63
N TRP A 264 14.15 12.35 -10.32
CA TRP A 264 15.57 12.56 -10.57
C TRP A 264 15.99 12.18 -12.00
N THR A 265 15.43 12.89 -12.98
CA THR A 265 15.72 12.79 -14.43
C THR A 265 15.36 14.09 -15.13
#